data_AF-A0A143WWI1-F1
#
_entry.id   AF-A0A143WWI1-F1
#
_cell.length_a   1.000
_cell.length_b   1.000
_cell.length_c   1.000
_cell.angle_alpha   90.00
_cell.angle_beta   90.00
_cell.angle_gamma   90.00
#
_symmetry.space_group_name_H-M   'P 1'
#
loop_
_entity.id
_entity.type
_entity.pdbx_description
1 polymer ?
#
loop_
_entity_poly.entity_id
_entity_poly.type
_entity_poly.pdbx_seq_one_letter_code
_entity_poly.pdbx_strand_id
1 'polypeptide(L)'
;MKDSFIDGGTGCPDAEDRRENPLADKPAACSNTVCAPERTHGEEGLTREGAASARPAASGGSSHPSGQTDGAAREESLEGQGSAQERVAASGGQSVSPGQERVAASATPSVPPEQTDCYLGIDIGSISTKGVIIDAERRIIARTYLWTEGNPADAARRVVADLGSQIDRDAVRVRAVGTTGSARRLVGAMCGAAVVKNEITAHAVGTTFLHPDVRTILEIGGQDSKIICVENGIAVDYAMNTLCAAGTGAFLSSQAHRLGVEVEEFGEIALTSKKPANIAARCTVFAESDLVHKIQVGYAREDIIAGLCRAVATNYLNNVGKGKQIVAPVVFQGGVSKNVGVVRAFEDELGMDVLVDADGHLMGAFGVALLAAEAAPAATRGAGVGGACGATAGTGAGSASAAGGTAAAGGVSANAGGEPFDFDALRDFEFATREVECQKCANHCEIICVYRDGAIIDSWGNRCEKGAVKTAR
;
A
#
# COMPACT_ATOMS: atom_id res chain seq x y z
N MET A 1 42.64 44.57 17.53
CA MET A 1 42.98 45.90 16.97
C MET A 1 42.51 45.92 15.52
N LYS A 2 41.99 47.06 15.05
CA LYS A 2 41.78 47.44 13.63
C LYS A 2 40.89 46.53 12.77
N ASP A 3 39.60 46.85 12.77
CA ASP A 3 38.87 47.46 11.64
C ASP A 3 39.24 47.05 10.20
N SER A 4 38.22 46.75 9.39
CA SER A 4 38.17 47.05 7.96
C SER A 4 36.71 47.19 7.49
N PHE A 5 36.34 48.38 7.03
CA PHE A 5 35.07 48.67 6.36
C PHE A 5 35.18 48.30 4.87
N ILE A 6 34.10 47.76 4.28
CA ILE A 6 33.67 48.11 2.92
C ILE A 6 32.15 48.27 2.93
N ASP A 7 31.68 49.38 2.36
CA ASP A 7 30.29 49.63 1.95
C ASP A 7 30.25 49.69 0.41
N GLY A 8 29.10 49.39 -0.19
CA GLY A 8 28.97 49.27 -1.65
C GLY A 8 27.61 48.70 -2.08
N GLY A 9 26.62 49.58 -2.23
CA GLY A 9 25.29 49.23 -2.72
C GLY A 9 25.14 49.25 -4.25
N THR A 10 23.91 49.51 -4.70
CA THR A 10 23.37 49.36 -6.09
C THR A 10 23.18 47.90 -6.52
N GLY A 11 22.10 47.55 -7.24
CA GLY A 11 20.93 48.35 -7.63
C GLY A 11 19.80 47.47 -8.16
N CYS A 12 18.57 47.98 -8.15
CA CYS A 12 17.39 47.29 -8.69
C CYS A 12 16.90 48.02 -9.95
N PRO A 13 16.67 47.30 -11.06
CA PRO A 13 15.83 47.76 -12.16
C PRO A 13 14.52 46.96 -12.27
N ASP A 14 13.42 47.69 -12.44
CA ASP A 14 12.34 47.48 -13.43
C ASP A 14 11.81 46.05 -13.64
N ALA A 15 10.58 45.66 -13.29
CA ALA A 15 9.35 46.41 -13.01
C ALA A 15 8.61 47.03 -14.23
N GLU A 16 8.46 46.29 -15.33
CA GLU A 16 7.33 46.51 -16.27
C GLU A 16 6.91 45.24 -17.04
N ASP A 17 5.82 44.59 -16.60
CA ASP A 17 4.63 44.35 -17.45
C ASP A 17 3.42 43.96 -16.57
N ARG A 18 2.29 44.65 -16.76
CA ARG A 18 0.98 44.39 -16.12
C ARG A 18 -0.15 45.10 -16.89
N ARG A 19 -0.91 44.35 -17.67
CA ARG A 19 -2.30 44.53 -18.17
C ARG A 19 -2.66 43.20 -18.87
N GLU A 20 -3.88 42.64 -18.92
CA GLU A 20 -5.22 43.04 -18.46
C GLU A 20 -6.02 41.74 -18.15
N ASN A 21 -6.69 41.59 -16.99
CA ASN A 21 -8.14 41.82 -16.75
C ASN A 21 -8.96 40.47 -16.75
N PRO A 22 -10.29 40.41 -16.45
CA PRO A 22 -10.78 40.20 -15.07
C PRO A 22 -11.88 39.11 -14.86
N LEU A 23 -12.51 39.14 -13.67
CA LEU A 23 -13.71 38.43 -13.15
C LEU A 23 -13.40 37.07 -12.49
N ALA A 24 -13.50 36.93 -11.15
CA ALA A 24 -14.70 36.90 -10.27
C ALA A 24 -15.23 35.45 -10.11
N ASP A 25 -15.59 34.96 -8.92
CA ASP A 25 -16.42 35.63 -7.90
C ASP A 25 -15.84 35.71 -6.46
N LYS A 26 -16.59 36.32 -5.53
CA LYS A 26 -16.16 36.71 -4.16
C LYS A 26 -16.72 35.81 -3.04
N PRO A 27 -16.02 35.72 -1.89
CA PRO A 27 -16.62 35.27 -0.63
C PRO A 27 -17.55 36.35 -0.03
N ALA A 28 -18.59 35.91 0.69
CA ALA A 28 -19.49 36.80 1.42
C ALA A 28 -18.87 37.32 2.73
N ALA A 29 -19.26 38.53 3.13
CA ALA A 29 -18.79 39.17 4.37
C ALA A 29 -19.86 39.13 5.47
N CYS A 30 -19.42 39.17 6.73
CA CYS A 30 -20.20 39.73 7.83
C CYS A 30 -19.26 40.56 8.73
N SER A 31 -19.79 41.61 9.37
CA SER A 31 -18.99 42.77 9.80
C SER A 31 -19.15 43.14 11.27
N ASN A 32 -18.05 43.61 11.87
CA ASN A 32 -17.98 44.33 13.15
C ASN A 32 -18.29 43.47 14.41
N THR A 33 -17.65 43.66 15.56
CA THR A 33 -17.77 44.89 16.37
C THR A 33 -16.68 45.02 17.45
N VAL A 34 -16.04 46.20 17.51
CA VAL A 34 -15.27 46.79 18.64
C VAL A 34 -13.94 46.14 19.06
N CYS A 35 -13.04 46.97 19.59
CA CYS A 35 -11.62 46.67 19.89
C CYS A 35 -11.30 46.69 21.40
N ALA A 36 -10.39 45.79 21.82
CA ALA A 36 -9.34 46.01 22.83
C ALA A 36 -9.75 46.32 24.30
N PRO A 37 -8.83 46.30 25.29
CA PRO A 37 -7.40 45.95 25.23
C PRO A 37 -6.98 44.81 26.18
N GLU A 38 -5.68 44.47 26.14
CA GLU A 38 -5.00 43.56 27.06
C GLU A 38 -4.93 44.09 28.51
N ARG A 39 -4.76 43.18 29.48
CA ARG A 39 -3.95 43.45 30.68
C ARG A 39 -3.45 42.17 31.36
N THR A 40 -2.47 42.33 32.24
CA THR A 40 -1.51 41.30 32.69
C THR A 40 -1.60 40.98 34.19
N HIS A 41 -1.19 39.74 34.54
CA HIS A 41 -0.72 39.28 35.87
C HIS A 41 -1.62 39.44 37.11
N GLY A 42 -1.69 38.36 37.90
CA GLY A 42 -2.19 38.34 39.27
C GLY A 42 -2.09 36.93 39.86
N GLU A 43 -1.35 36.77 40.96
CA GLU A 43 -1.36 35.58 41.82
C GLU A 43 -2.30 35.80 43.02
N GLU A 44 -2.30 34.86 43.98
CA GLU A 44 -3.15 34.82 45.19
C GLU A 44 -4.65 34.50 44.91
N GLY A 45 -5.41 33.87 45.81
CA GLY A 45 -5.08 33.33 47.14
C GLY A 45 -6.19 32.41 47.68
N LEU A 46 -5.95 31.72 48.79
CA LEU A 46 -6.86 30.71 49.36
C LEU A 46 -8.14 31.32 49.99
N THR A 47 -9.28 30.63 49.82
CA THR A 47 -10.30 30.47 50.88
C THR A 47 -10.87 29.04 50.85
N ARG A 48 -11.60 28.63 51.92
CA ARG A 48 -12.10 27.26 52.16
C ARG A 48 -13.62 27.25 52.32
N GLU A 49 -14.28 26.19 51.83
CA GLU A 49 -15.53 25.58 52.36
C GLU A 49 -15.76 24.21 51.67
N GLY A 50 -16.45 23.21 52.24
CA GLY A 50 -17.12 23.20 53.55
C GLY A 50 -17.87 21.92 53.99
N ALA A 51 -17.67 20.72 53.42
CA ALA A 51 -18.30 19.45 53.87
C ALA A 51 -17.47 18.21 53.41
N ALA A 52 -17.27 17.08 54.11
CA ALA A 52 -17.94 16.33 55.20
C ALA A 52 -19.20 15.53 54.79
N SER A 53 -19.47 14.30 55.26
CA SER A 53 -18.62 13.22 55.83
C SER A 53 -19.47 11.94 56.03
N ALA A 54 -19.03 10.75 55.59
CA ALA A 54 -19.48 9.47 56.13
C ALA A 54 -18.59 8.27 55.71
N ARG A 55 -18.14 7.49 56.71
CA ARG A 55 -17.74 6.07 56.61
C ARG A 55 -18.50 5.31 57.71
N PRO A 56 -18.62 3.98 57.60
CA PRO A 56 -18.26 3.12 58.73
C PRO A 56 -17.06 2.22 58.40
N ALA A 57 -16.53 1.52 59.42
CA ALA A 57 -15.37 0.63 59.34
C ALA A 57 -15.44 -0.43 60.46
N ALA A 58 -14.37 -1.26 60.59
CA ALA A 58 -14.14 -2.32 61.60
C ALA A 58 -14.84 -3.68 61.32
N SER A 59 -14.26 -4.86 61.65
CA SER A 59 -12.86 -5.19 62.05
C SER A 59 -12.59 -6.71 62.17
N GLY A 60 -11.34 -7.14 61.95
CA GLY A 60 -10.74 -8.39 62.48
C GLY A 60 -10.88 -9.66 61.60
N GLY A 61 -9.99 -10.66 61.68
CA GLY A 61 -8.64 -10.67 62.29
C GLY A 61 -8.06 -12.07 62.63
N SER A 62 -6.90 -12.43 62.05
CA SER A 62 -6.03 -13.61 62.36
C SER A 62 -6.67 -15.02 62.18
N SER A 63 -5.98 -16.11 61.85
CA SER A 63 -4.60 -16.55 62.17
C SER A 63 -4.11 -17.72 61.26
N HIS A 64 -2.84 -18.12 61.40
CA HIS A 64 -2.25 -19.35 60.81
C HIS A 64 -2.63 -20.62 61.61
N PRO A 65 -2.49 -21.82 61.01
CA PRO A 65 -1.32 -22.65 61.33
C PRO A 65 -0.59 -23.22 60.08
N SER A 66 0.48 -23.99 60.32
CA SER A 66 1.46 -24.50 59.36
C SER A 66 1.36 -26.02 59.13
N GLY A 67 1.94 -26.51 58.02
CA GLY A 67 2.18 -27.93 57.76
C GLY A 67 3.31 -28.15 56.74
N GLN A 68 4.27 -29.00 57.09
CA GLN A 68 5.35 -29.56 56.25
C GLN A 68 5.09 -31.08 56.07
N THR A 69 5.81 -31.88 55.28
CA THR A 69 6.93 -31.67 54.33
C THR A 69 6.42 -31.81 52.88
N ASP A 70 6.99 -32.40 51.82
CA ASP A 70 8.24 -33.15 51.54
C ASP A 70 8.50 -33.20 49.99
N GLY A 71 9.46 -33.99 49.52
CA GLY A 71 9.24 -34.77 48.28
C GLY A 71 10.18 -34.59 47.08
N ALA A 72 11.50 -34.72 47.28
CA ALA A 72 12.50 -35.19 46.29
C ALA A 72 12.49 -34.69 44.82
N ALA A 73 13.62 -34.11 44.38
CA ALA A 73 13.96 -33.95 42.97
C ALA A 73 14.42 -35.27 42.31
N ARG A 74 14.32 -35.37 40.98
CA ARG A 74 15.12 -36.28 40.14
C ARG A 74 15.21 -35.76 38.69
N GLU A 75 16.44 -35.62 38.21
CA GLU A 75 16.75 -35.68 36.78
C GLU A 75 16.83 -37.15 36.37
N GLU A 76 16.26 -37.53 35.22
CA GLU A 76 16.70 -38.73 34.49
C GLU A 76 16.76 -38.44 32.98
N SER A 77 17.97 -38.26 32.47
CA SER A 77 18.27 -38.26 31.04
C SER A 77 18.36 -39.71 30.56
N LEU A 78 17.66 -40.07 29.47
CA LEU A 78 17.84 -41.36 28.80
C LEU A 78 17.91 -41.20 27.28
N GLU A 79 19.09 -41.45 26.74
CA GLU A 79 19.29 -41.77 25.33
C GLU A 79 18.76 -43.19 25.06
N GLY A 80 18.07 -43.40 23.93
CA GLY A 80 17.48 -44.69 23.57
C GLY A 80 17.46 -44.91 22.06
N GLN A 81 18.32 -45.80 21.58
CA GLN A 81 18.45 -46.13 20.15
C GLN A 81 17.40 -47.17 19.72
N GLY A 82 16.85 -47.06 18.52
CA GLY A 82 15.89 -48.03 17.97
C GLY A 82 15.76 -47.92 16.45
N SER A 83 16.53 -48.72 15.71
CA SER A 83 16.56 -48.71 14.25
C SER A 83 15.72 -49.84 13.64
N ALA A 84 15.07 -49.55 12.51
CA ALA A 84 14.47 -50.55 11.62
C ALA A 84 14.57 -50.09 10.16
N GLN A 85 15.64 -50.48 9.47
CA GLN A 85 15.67 -50.45 8.00
C GLN A 85 15.17 -51.80 7.49
N GLU A 86 14.03 -51.82 6.79
CA GLU A 86 13.61 -53.03 6.08
C GLU A 86 14.27 -53.06 4.69
N ARG A 87 15.05 -54.11 4.43
CA ARG A 87 15.73 -54.34 3.14
C ARG A 87 15.23 -55.65 2.56
N VAL A 88 14.58 -55.58 1.39
CA VAL A 88 14.29 -56.76 0.55
C VAL A 88 15.36 -56.84 -0.54
N ALA A 89 15.83 -58.06 -0.83
CA ALA A 89 17.06 -58.28 -1.57
C ALA A 89 16.92 -58.16 -3.10
N ALA A 90 18.02 -57.79 -3.76
CA ALA A 90 18.16 -57.91 -5.20
C ALA A 90 18.52 -59.35 -5.61
N SER A 91 18.06 -59.78 -6.77
CA SER A 91 18.63 -60.90 -7.54
C SER A 91 18.82 -60.45 -8.99
N GLY A 92 19.95 -60.85 -9.60
CA GLY A 92 20.37 -60.33 -10.91
C GLY A 92 19.88 -61.18 -12.09
N GLY A 93 19.62 -60.52 -13.22
CA GLY A 93 19.42 -61.11 -14.54
C GLY A 93 20.31 -60.42 -15.57
N GLN A 94 20.79 -61.15 -16.58
CA GLN A 94 21.88 -60.71 -17.46
C GLN A 94 21.42 -59.89 -18.67
N SER A 95 22.34 -59.07 -19.19
CA SER A 95 22.15 -58.23 -20.37
C SER A 95 22.25 -58.99 -21.70
N VAL A 96 21.31 -58.72 -22.61
CA VAL A 96 21.47 -58.97 -24.07
C VAL A 96 20.84 -57.80 -24.83
N SER A 97 21.45 -57.38 -25.94
CA SER A 97 20.97 -56.30 -26.81
C SER A 97 21.55 -56.47 -28.23
N PRO A 98 21.04 -55.76 -29.26
CA PRO A 98 19.64 -55.41 -29.50
C PRO A 98 19.14 -55.88 -30.89
N GLY A 99 17.85 -56.15 -31.04
CA GLY A 99 17.19 -56.29 -32.35
C GLY A 99 16.58 -54.96 -32.80
N GLN A 100 16.83 -54.53 -34.03
CA GLN A 100 16.29 -53.27 -34.57
C GLN A 100 14.99 -53.51 -35.35
N GLU A 101 13.91 -52.79 -35.00
CA GLU A 101 12.89 -52.43 -35.97
C GLU A 101 12.35 -51.02 -35.66
N ARG A 102 12.48 -50.09 -36.61
CA ARG A 102 12.09 -48.68 -36.43
C ARG A 102 10.72 -48.43 -37.02
N VAL A 103 9.67 -48.47 -36.20
CA VAL A 103 8.40 -47.82 -36.55
C VAL A 103 8.59 -46.31 -36.39
N ALA A 104 8.69 -45.59 -37.50
CA ALA A 104 8.84 -44.15 -37.51
C ALA A 104 7.50 -43.47 -37.19
N ALA A 105 7.22 -43.22 -35.91
CA ALA A 105 6.16 -42.32 -35.49
C ALA A 105 6.44 -40.92 -36.05
N SER A 106 5.65 -40.48 -37.03
CA SER A 106 5.72 -39.13 -37.57
C SER A 106 5.21 -38.15 -36.52
N ALA A 107 6.13 -37.48 -35.83
CA ALA A 107 5.80 -36.37 -34.95
C ALA A 107 5.23 -35.21 -35.79
N THR A 108 3.90 -35.13 -35.88
CA THR A 108 3.22 -33.92 -36.29
C THR A 108 3.72 -32.78 -35.41
N PRO A 109 4.16 -31.63 -35.95
CA PRO A 109 4.52 -30.49 -35.12
C PRO A 109 3.27 -30.09 -34.35
N SER A 110 3.28 -30.31 -33.04
CA SER A 110 2.23 -29.84 -32.15
C SER A 110 2.19 -28.32 -32.24
N VAL A 111 1.07 -27.78 -32.74
CA VAL A 111 0.76 -26.36 -32.56
C VAL A 111 0.86 -26.10 -31.06
N PRO A 112 1.69 -25.14 -30.61
CA PRO A 112 1.78 -24.82 -29.18
C PRO A 112 0.38 -24.51 -28.64
N PRO A 113 0.05 -24.92 -27.40
CA PRO A 113 -1.23 -24.55 -26.80
C PRO A 113 -1.39 -23.03 -26.86
N GLU A 114 -2.57 -22.54 -27.23
CA GLU A 114 -2.80 -21.12 -27.44
C GLU A 114 -2.62 -20.36 -26.11
N GLN A 115 -1.48 -19.67 -25.98
CA GLN A 115 -1.09 -19.06 -24.72
C GLN A 115 -2.10 -18.01 -24.26
N THR A 116 -2.54 -18.14 -23.01
CA THR A 116 -3.48 -17.21 -22.39
C THR A 116 -2.81 -15.85 -22.23
N ASP A 117 -3.32 -14.83 -22.92
CA ASP A 117 -2.90 -13.45 -22.75
C ASP A 117 -3.22 -12.98 -21.32
N CYS A 118 -2.17 -12.57 -20.60
CA CYS A 118 -2.23 -12.14 -19.21
C CYS A 118 -1.52 -10.80 -19.01
N TYR A 119 -1.70 -10.19 -17.84
CA TYR A 119 -1.16 -8.86 -17.51
C TYR A 119 -0.62 -8.84 -16.09
N LEU A 120 0.58 -8.29 -15.91
CA LEU A 120 1.27 -8.22 -14.62
C LEU A 120 1.10 -6.83 -14.02
N GLY A 121 0.66 -6.76 -12.76
CA GLY A 121 0.65 -5.53 -11.98
C GLY A 121 1.51 -5.68 -10.73
N ILE A 122 2.31 -4.64 -10.42
CA ILE A 122 3.16 -4.59 -9.22
C ILE A 122 2.90 -3.28 -8.46
N ASP A 123 2.64 -3.37 -7.16
CA ASP A 123 2.60 -2.23 -6.24
C ASP A 123 3.81 -2.28 -5.30
N ILE A 124 4.72 -1.30 -5.44
CA ILE A 124 6.00 -1.25 -4.72
C ILE A 124 5.96 -0.17 -3.65
N GLY A 125 5.44 -0.52 -2.46
CA GLY A 125 5.42 0.36 -1.28
C GLY A 125 6.73 0.33 -0.49
N SER A 126 6.90 1.25 0.46
CA SER A 126 8.10 1.31 1.32
C SER A 126 8.25 0.10 2.24
N ILE A 127 7.12 -0.44 2.72
CA ILE A 127 7.07 -1.59 3.64
C ILE A 127 6.84 -2.91 2.91
N SER A 128 5.88 -2.95 1.99
CA SER A 128 5.50 -4.17 1.26
C SER A 128 5.35 -3.94 -0.23
N THR A 129 5.84 -4.91 -0.99
CA THR A 129 5.72 -5.03 -2.43
C THR A 129 4.74 -6.16 -2.73
N LYS A 130 3.77 -5.89 -3.59
CA LYS A 130 2.70 -6.81 -3.97
C LYS A 130 2.72 -6.99 -5.47
N GLY A 131 2.32 -8.15 -5.94
CA GLY A 131 2.16 -8.39 -7.36
C GLY A 131 0.98 -9.30 -7.65
N VAL A 132 0.37 -9.13 -8.83
CA VAL A 132 -0.66 -10.02 -9.35
C VAL A 132 -0.47 -10.24 -10.83
N ILE A 133 -0.83 -11.43 -11.30
CA ILE A 133 -1.07 -11.69 -12.72
C ILE A 133 -2.57 -11.88 -12.90
N ILE A 134 -3.15 -11.13 -13.84
CA ILE A 134 -4.55 -11.28 -14.24
C ILE A 134 -4.64 -11.85 -15.66
N ASP A 135 -5.68 -12.65 -15.92
CA ASP A 135 -5.97 -13.18 -17.24
C ASP A 135 -6.78 -12.20 -18.12
N ALA A 136 -7.13 -12.63 -19.34
CA ALA A 136 -7.97 -11.88 -20.27
C ALA A 136 -9.32 -11.49 -19.65
N GLU A 137 -9.94 -12.38 -18.86
CA GLU A 137 -11.18 -12.15 -18.12
C GLU A 137 -11.01 -11.31 -16.84
N ARG A 138 -9.80 -10.77 -16.60
CA ARG A 138 -9.43 -9.93 -15.45
C ARG A 138 -9.46 -10.64 -14.08
N ARG A 139 -9.39 -11.98 -14.05
CA ARG A 139 -9.32 -12.77 -12.81
C ARG A 139 -7.85 -12.88 -12.36
N ILE A 140 -7.59 -12.77 -11.05
CA ILE A 140 -6.24 -12.91 -10.48
C ILE A 140 -5.84 -14.39 -10.43
N ILE A 141 -4.99 -14.81 -11.37
CA ILE A 141 -4.50 -16.20 -11.50
C ILE A 141 -3.25 -16.48 -10.64
N ALA A 142 -2.44 -15.45 -10.37
CA ALA A 142 -1.29 -15.52 -9.44
C ALA A 142 -1.24 -14.26 -8.59
N ARG A 143 -0.80 -14.39 -7.32
CA ARG A 143 -0.80 -13.30 -6.33
C ARG A 143 0.38 -13.43 -5.38
N THR A 144 0.98 -12.30 -4.99
CA THR A 144 2.06 -12.27 -4.01
C THR A 144 2.05 -11.00 -3.18
N TYR A 145 2.49 -11.12 -1.93
CA TYR A 145 2.66 -10.04 -0.96
C TYR A 145 3.93 -10.33 -0.16
N LEU A 146 4.94 -9.46 -0.25
CA LEU A 146 6.19 -9.62 0.48
C LEU A 146 6.72 -8.29 1.03
N TRP A 147 7.67 -8.36 1.95
CA TRP A 147 8.29 -7.18 2.55
C TRP A 147 9.32 -6.57 1.59
N THR A 148 9.29 -5.24 1.46
CA THR A 148 10.23 -4.50 0.58
C THR A 148 11.63 -4.42 1.17
N GLU A 149 11.77 -4.52 2.50
CA GLU A 149 13.05 -4.60 3.24
C GLU A 149 14.06 -3.49 2.89
N GLY A 150 13.55 -2.32 2.50
CA GLY A 150 14.37 -1.18 2.04
C GLY A 150 14.99 -1.32 0.65
N ASN A 151 14.81 -2.46 -0.03
CA ASN A 151 15.39 -2.75 -1.34
C ASN A 151 14.30 -3.05 -2.40
N PRO A 152 13.68 -2.01 -3.00
CA PRO A 152 12.58 -2.20 -3.95
C PRO A 152 12.97 -2.94 -5.23
N ALA A 153 14.24 -2.89 -5.63
CA ALA A 153 14.73 -3.63 -6.80
C ALA A 153 14.82 -5.14 -6.53
N ASP A 154 15.26 -5.52 -5.33
CA ASP A 154 15.27 -6.93 -4.92
C ASP A 154 13.87 -7.46 -4.62
N ALA A 155 13.02 -6.66 -3.96
CA ALA A 155 11.62 -6.99 -3.73
C ALA A 155 10.86 -7.23 -5.05
N ALA A 156 11.13 -6.42 -6.09
CA ALA A 156 10.59 -6.64 -7.43
C ALA A 156 11.07 -7.95 -8.08
N ARG A 157 12.36 -8.27 -7.98
CA ARG A 157 12.91 -9.57 -8.43
C ARG A 157 12.21 -10.74 -7.75
N ARG A 158 12.04 -10.68 -6.42
CA ARG A 158 11.34 -11.71 -5.65
C ARG A 158 9.87 -11.84 -6.05
N VAL A 159 9.15 -10.73 -6.25
CA VAL A 159 7.76 -10.74 -6.72
C VAL A 159 7.61 -11.40 -8.09
N VAL A 160 8.46 -11.06 -9.06
CA VAL A 160 8.39 -11.65 -10.41
C VAL A 160 8.75 -13.14 -10.37
N ALA A 161 9.77 -13.53 -9.60
CA ALA A 161 10.16 -14.93 -9.45
C ALA A 161 9.06 -15.78 -8.79
N ASP A 162 8.43 -15.27 -7.73
CA ASP A 162 7.35 -15.95 -7.00
C ASP A 162 6.08 -16.10 -7.88
N LEU A 163 5.60 -15.00 -8.48
CA LEU A 163 4.46 -15.06 -9.41
C LEU A 163 4.73 -16.00 -10.59
N GLY A 164 5.95 -15.97 -11.14
CA GLY A 164 6.40 -16.87 -12.19
C GLY A 164 6.61 -18.33 -11.74
N SER A 165 6.41 -18.65 -10.45
CA SER A 165 6.37 -20.03 -9.94
C SER A 165 4.95 -20.56 -9.70
N GLN A 166 3.96 -19.66 -9.65
CA GLN A 166 2.54 -19.99 -9.44
C GLN A 166 1.79 -20.32 -10.75
N ILE A 167 2.44 -20.13 -11.91
CA ILE A 167 1.85 -20.33 -13.24
C ILE A 167 2.66 -21.30 -14.10
N ASP A 168 1.99 -21.92 -15.06
CA ASP A 168 2.64 -22.52 -16.22
C ASP A 168 3.12 -21.41 -17.17
N ARG A 169 4.44 -21.22 -17.24
CA ARG A 169 5.09 -20.21 -18.09
C ARG A 169 5.00 -20.52 -19.59
N ASP A 170 4.81 -21.79 -19.97
CA ASP A 170 4.66 -22.18 -21.38
C ASP A 170 3.22 -21.92 -21.86
N ALA A 171 2.24 -21.99 -20.96
CA ALA A 171 0.81 -21.73 -21.25
C ALA A 171 0.36 -20.26 -21.06
N VAL A 172 1.16 -19.40 -20.42
CA VAL A 172 0.81 -18.00 -20.10
C VAL A 172 1.71 -17.02 -20.84
N ARG A 173 1.11 -15.99 -21.46
CA ARG A 173 1.83 -14.89 -22.12
C ARG A 173 1.49 -13.56 -21.47
N VAL A 174 2.41 -13.01 -20.67
CA VAL A 174 2.24 -11.67 -20.11
C VAL A 174 2.48 -10.63 -21.21
N ARG A 175 1.43 -9.87 -21.55
CA ARG A 175 1.36 -8.94 -22.70
C ARG A 175 1.68 -7.49 -22.37
N ALA A 176 1.54 -7.10 -21.11
CA ALA A 176 1.92 -5.79 -20.60
C ALA A 176 2.18 -5.86 -19.08
N VAL A 177 3.03 -4.97 -18.59
CA VAL A 177 3.32 -4.78 -17.17
C VAL A 177 2.90 -3.38 -16.73
N GLY A 178 2.27 -3.30 -15.56
CA GLY A 178 1.93 -2.06 -14.87
C GLY A 178 2.63 -1.95 -13.51
N THR A 179 3.12 -0.76 -13.15
CA THR A 179 3.75 -0.50 -11.84
C THR A 179 3.16 0.70 -11.11
N THR A 180 2.99 0.53 -9.80
CA THR A 180 2.47 1.55 -8.87
C THR A 180 3.19 1.50 -7.51
N GLY A 181 2.73 2.29 -6.54
CA GLY A 181 3.43 2.51 -5.26
C GLY A 181 4.56 3.52 -5.37
N SER A 182 5.42 3.61 -4.34
CA SER A 182 6.44 4.65 -4.21
C SER A 182 7.60 4.48 -5.20
N ALA A 183 8.19 3.29 -5.32
CA ALA A 183 9.34 3.01 -6.20
C ALA A 183 8.96 2.61 -7.64
N ARG A 184 7.76 3.02 -8.08
CA ARG A 184 7.14 2.59 -9.34
C ARG A 184 7.91 2.90 -10.62
N ARG A 185 8.76 3.95 -10.66
CA ARG A 185 9.50 4.29 -11.88
C ARG A 185 10.75 3.44 -12.03
N LEU A 186 11.52 3.29 -10.95
CA LEU A 186 12.63 2.31 -10.87
C LEU A 186 12.14 0.92 -11.30
N VAL A 187 11.11 0.37 -10.63
CA VAL A 187 10.63 -0.97 -10.95
C VAL A 187 9.89 -1.03 -12.30
N GLY A 188 9.28 0.08 -12.74
CA GLY A 188 8.75 0.21 -14.10
C GLY A 188 9.83 0.09 -15.17
N ALA A 189 10.98 0.73 -14.97
CA ALA A 189 12.15 0.61 -15.84
C ALA A 189 12.78 -0.79 -15.78
N MET A 190 12.71 -1.47 -14.63
CA MET A 190 13.14 -2.87 -14.49
C MET A 190 12.29 -3.85 -15.28
N CYS A 191 10.96 -3.66 -15.27
CA CYS A 191 10.02 -4.61 -15.88
C CYS A 191 9.61 -4.25 -17.32
N GLY A 192 10.16 -3.17 -17.91
CA GLY A 192 9.71 -2.66 -19.21
C GLY A 192 8.25 -2.19 -19.20
N ALA A 193 7.78 -1.64 -18.08
CA ALA A 193 6.36 -1.42 -17.83
C ALA A 193 5.72 -0.41 -18.80
N ALA A 194 4.67 -0.86 -19.49
CA ALA A 194 3.85 -0.04 -20.39
C ALA A 194 3.04 1.01 -19.62
N VAL A 195 2.76 0.78 -18.33
CA VAL A 195 1.97 1.67 -17.48
C VAL A 195 2.68 1.93 -16.16
N VAL A 196 3.01 3.20 -15.88
CA VAL A 196 3.52 3.64 -14.57
C VAL A 196 2.56 4.68 -14.01
N LYS A 197 1.81 4.34 -12.95
CA LYS A 197 0.70 5.17 -12.42
C LYS A 197 0.82 5.32 -10.90
N ASN A 198 0.30 6.43 -10.35
CA ASN A 198 0.29 6.61 -8.90
C ASN A 198 -0.70 5.64 -8.24
N GLU A 199 -0.46 5.35 -6.96
CA GLU A 199 -1.28 4.43 -6.16
C GLU A 199 -2.74 4.87 -6.04
N ILE A 200 -3.02 6.18 -5.99
CA ILE A 200 -4.39 6.72 -5.91
C ILE A 200 -5.21 6.30 -7.14
N THR A 201 -4.68 6.45 -8.35
CA THR A 201 -5.33 5.98 -9.58
C THR A 201 -5.43 4.46 -9.61
N ALA A 202 -4.37 3.75 -9.23
CA ALA A 202 -4.36 2.28 -9.28
C ALA A 202 -5.38 1.66 -8.31
N HIS A 203 -5.37 2.06 -7.04
CA HIS A 203 -6.38 1.63 -6.07
C HIS A 203 -7.79 2.03 -6.49
N ALA A 204 -8.02 3.25 -6.98
CA ALA A 204 -9.34 3.67 -7.45
C ALA A 204 -9.86 2.77 -8.58
N VAL A 205 -9.05 2.51 -9.61
CA VAL A 205 -9.42 1.65 -10.75
C VAL A 205 -9.64 0.19 -10.33
N GLY A 206 -8.81 -0.34 -9.43
CA GLY A 206 -9.01 -1.68 -8.87
C GLY A 206 -10.33 -1.80 -8.13
N THR A 207 -10.65 -0.85 -7.25
CA THR A 207 -11.89 -0.88 -6.47
C THR A 207 -13.12 -0.60 -7.34
N THR A 208 -13.10 0.36 -8.28
CA THR A 208 -14.28 0.66 -9.12
C THR A 208 -14.56 -0.41 -10.18
N PHE A 209 -13.58 -1.28 -10.49
CA PHE A 209 -13.82 -2.48 -11.31
C PHE A 209 -14.66 -3.54 -10.56
N LEU A 210 -14.46 -3.69 -9.25
CA LEU A 210 -15.21 -4.65 -8.41
C LEU A 210 -16.52 -4.05 -7.85
N HIS A 211 -16.49 -2.77 -7.49
CA HIS A 211 -17.59 -2.03 -6.86
C HIS A 211 -17.86 -0.73 -7.65
N PRO A 212 -18.57 -0.77 -8.80
CA PRO A 212 -18.71 0.38 -9.70
C PRO A 212 -19.43 1.60 -9.11
N ASP A 213 -20.19 1.40 -8.03
CA ASP A 213 -20.94 2.41 -7.29
C ASP A 213 -20.22 2.93 -6.03
N VAL A 214 -19.02 2.43 -5.71
CA VAL A 214 -18.23 2.84 -4.52
C VAL A 214 -18.10 4.36 -4.44
N ARG A 215 -18.33 4.90 -3.24
CA ARG A 215 -18.32 6.36 -2.99
C ARG A 215 -17.15 6.80 -2.10
N THR A 216 -16.64 5.93 -1.22
CA THR A 216 -15.43 6.18 -0.45
C THR A 216 -14.57 4.92 -0.35
N ILE A 217 -13.27 5.08 -0.57
CA ILE A 217 -12.28 4.02 -0.41
C ILE A 217 -11.34 4.39 0.74
N LEU A 218 -11.29 3.55 1.77
CA LEU A 218 -10.37 3.63 2.88
C LEU A 218 -9.19 2.69 2.60
N GLU A 219 -7.95 3.15 2.74
CA GLU A 219 -6.76 2.31 2.57
C GLU A 219 -5.79 2.53 3.73
N ILE A 220 -5.32 1.43 4.32
CA ILE A 220 -4.30 1.46 5.37
C ILE A 220 -3.22 0.41 5.08
N GLY A 221 -2.06 0.90 4.68
CA GLY A 221 -0.83 0.14 4.51
C GLY A 221 0.00 0.03 5.79
N GLY A 222 1.26 -0.36 5.63
CA GLY A 222 2.20 -0.51 6.76
C GLY A 222 2.63 0.82 7.38
N GLN A 223 3.04 1.79 6.56
CA GLN A 223 3.61 3.09 7.00
C GLN A 223 2.74 4.30 6.65
N ASP A 224 1.71 4.09 5.84
CA ASP A 224 0.90 5.15 5.25
C ASP A 224 -0.58 4.75 5.20
N SER A 225 -1.45 5.74 5.01
CA SER A 225 -2.89 5.55 4.92
C SER A 225 -3.51 6.59 4.01
N LYS A 226 -4.51 6.18 3.22
CA LYS A 226 -5.08 6.97 2.14
C LYS A 226 -6.61 6.95 2.24
N ILE A 227 -7.26 8.05 1.89
CA ILE A 227 -8.69 8.11 1.60
C ILE A 227 -8.88 8.56 0.16
N ILE A 228 -9.84 7.96 -0.54
CA ILE A 228 -10.20 8.33 -1.91
C ILE A 228 -11.73 8.47 -1.96
N CYS A 229 -12.22 9.69 -2.23
CA CYS A 229 -13.63 9.96 -2.49
C CYS A 229 -13.88 9.79 -4.00
N VAL A 230 -14.90 9.00 -4.35
CA VAL A 230 -15.18 8.57 -5.73
C VAL A 230 -16.56 9.06 -6.16
N GLU A 231 -16.65 9.55 -7.39
CA GLU A 231 -17.92 9.85 -8.08
C GLU A 231 -17.87 9.34 -9.52
N ASN A 232 -18.92 8.67 -9.98
CA ASN A 232 -19.04 8.18 -11.36
C ASN A 232 -17.83 7.33 -11.83
N GLY A 233 -17.25 6.53 -10.91
CA GLY A 233 -16.05 5.72 -11.15
C GLY A 233 -14.71 6.47 -11.13
N ILE A 234 -14.71 7.78 -10.86
CA ILE A 234 -13.52 8.66 -10.87
C ILE A 234 -13.21 9.14 -9.45
N ALA A 235 -11.93 9.10 -9.05
CA ALA A 235 -11.46 9.73 -7.82
C ALA A 235 -11.51 11.27 -7.95
N VAL A 236 -12.40 11.92 -7.20
CA VAL A 236 -12.59 13.39 -7.24
C VAL A 236 -11.80 14.13 -6.16
N ASP A 237 -11.55 13.47 -5.03
CA ASP A 237 -10.79 14.02 -3.92
C ASP A 237 -10.07 12.88 -3.18
N TYR A 238 -8.94 13.19 -2.56
CA TYR A 238 -8.15 12.24 -1.78
C TYR A 238 -7.37 12.94 -0.66
N ALA A 239 -6.88 12.16 0.29
CA ALA A 239 -5.83 12.57 1.22
C ALA A 239 -4.95 11.36 1.57
N MET A 240 -3.72 11.64 2.00
CA MET A 240 -2.76 10.63 2.45
C MET A 240 -1.99 11.13 3.67
N ASN A 241 -1.67 10.21 4.57
CA ASN A 241 -0.72 10.41 5.67
C ASN A 241 0.47 9.47 5.47
N THR A 242 1.67 10.04 5.46
CA THR A 242 2.96 9.33 5.31
C THR A 242 3.95 9.66 6.43
N LEU A 243 3.50 10.37 7.48
CA LEU A 243 4.35 10.88 8.56
C LEU A 243 3.99 10.34 9.96
N CYS A 244 2.72 9.99 10.19
CA CYS A 244 2.25 9.51 11.49
C CYS A 244 1.90 8.02 11.44
N ALA A 245 2.63 7.17 12.18
CA ALA A 245 2.38 5.73 12.24
C ALA A 245 1.12 5.34 13.04
N ALA A 246 0.55 6.23 13.86
CA ALA A 246 -0.50 5.89 14.84
C ALA A 246 -1.85 5.47 14.23
N GLY A 247 -2.01 5.53 12.90
CA GLY A 247 -3.17 5.03 12.15
C GLY A 247 -2.81 4.01 11.07
N THR A 248 -1.62 3.37 11.14
CA THR A 248 -1.09 2.48 10.11
C THR A 248 -0.81 1.06 10.65
N GLY A 249 -0.54 0.09 9.77
CA GLY A 249 -0.25 -1.29 10.18
C GLY A 249 0.95 -1.42 11.13
N ALA A 250 1.98 -0.59 10.96
CA ALA A 250 3.17 -0.58 11.82
C ALA A 250 2.86 -0.28 13.30
N PHE A 251 1.80 0.49 13.59
CA PHE A 251 1.31 0.69 14.96
C PHE A 251 0.74 -0.60 15.55
N LEU A 252 -0.08 -1.33 14.79
CA LEU A 252 -0.63 -2.62 15.23
C LEU A 252 0.50 -3.63 15.44
N SER A 253 1.44 -3.76 14.50
CA SER A 253 2.60 -4.64 14.64
C SER A 253 3.45 -4.29 15.87
N SER A 254 3.71 -3.00 16.16
CA SER A 254 4.51 -2.63 17.33
C SER A 254 3.77 -2.87 18.65
N GLN A 255 2.43 -2.73 18.69
CA GLN A 255 1.67 -3.06 19.90
C GLN A 255 1.43 -4.57 20.07
N ALA A 256 1.28 -5.34 18.98
CA ALA A 256 1.16 -6.79 18.99
C ALA A 256 2.42 -7.44 19.59
N HIS A 257 3.60 -7.03 19.13
CA HIS A 257 4.88 -7.45 19.69
C HIS A 257 4.98 -7.12 21.20
N ARG A 258 4.58 -5.92 21.63
CA ARG A 258 4.59 -5.51 23.05
C ARG A 258 3.59 -6.26 23.93
N LEU A 259 2.53 -6.83 23.34
CA LEU A 259 1.53 -7.64 24.03
C LEU A 259 1.80 -9.16 23.92
N GLY A 260 2.83 -9.59 23.17
CA GLY A 260 3.11 -11.01 22.91
C GLY A 260 2.01 -11.70 22.10
N VAL A 261 1.47 -11.03 21.09
CA VAL A 261 0.46 -11.54 20.15
C VAL A 261 1.04 -11.45 18.74
N GLU A 262 0.65 -12.36 17.84
CA GLU A 262 0.82 -12.13 16.41
C GLU A 262 -0.19 -11.08 15.92
N VAL A 263 0.15 -10.31 14.87
CA VAL A 263 -0.68 -9.17 14.42
C VAL A 263 -1.95 -9.63 13.68
N GLU A 264 -1.95 -10.87 13.21
CA GLU A 264 -3.04 -11.58 12.56
C GLU A 264 -4.15 -11.97 13.56
N GLU A 265 -3.79 -12.49 14.74
CA GLU A 265 -4.76 -12.87 15.80
C GLU A 265 -5.44 -11.65 16.43
N PHE A 266 -4.82 -10.48 16.30
CA PHE A 266 -5.19 -9.23 16.97
C PHE A 266 -6.63 -8.79 16.67
N GLY A 267 -7.15 -9.10 15.48
CA GLY A 267 -8.53 -8.80 15.10
C GLY A 267 -9.56 -9.66 15.84
N GLU A 268 -9.38 -10.98 15.85
CA GLU A 268 -10.29 -11.90 16.53
C GLU A 268 -10.30 -11.65 18.05
N ILE A 269 -9.12 -11.39 18.63
CA ILE A 269 -9.02 -11.06 20.07
C ILE A 269 -9.77 -9.76 20.39
N ALA A 270 -9.72 -8.75 19.53
CA ALA A 270 -10.50 -7.52 19.71
C ALA A 270 -12.01 -7.78 19.79
N LEU A 271 -12.54 -8.68 18.95
CA LEU A 271 -13.98 -9.00 18.90
C LEU A 271 -14.48 -9.74 20.16
N THR A 272 -13.58 -10.31 20.97
CA THR A 272 -13.95 -10.92 22.27
C THR A 272 -14.17 -9.89 23.40
N SER A 273 -13.72 -8.64 23.20
CA SER A 273 -13.87 -7.56 24.18
C SER A 273 -15.33 -7.23 24.48
N LYS A 274 -15.62 -6.97 25.76
CA LYS A 274 -16.93 -6.49 26.22
C LYS A 274 -16.89 -5.05 26.72
N LYS A 275 -15.69 -4.48 26.88
CA LYS A 275 -15.49 -3.12 27.38
C LYS A 275 -14.16 -2.54 26.87
N PRO A 276 -14.05 -2.21 25.56
CA PRO A 276 -12.81 -1.72 24.97
C PRO A 276 -12.16 -0.58 25.76
N ALA A 277 -10.85 -0.70 25.99
CA ALA A 277 -10.09 0.26 26.76
C ALA A 277 -10.00 1.60 26.02
N ASN A 278 -10.26 2.70 26.72
CA ASN A 278 -10.03 4.04 26.16
C ASN A 278 -8.53 4.36 26.18
N ILE A 279 -7.85 4.15 25.05
CA ILE A 279 -6.41 4.37 24.88
C ILE A 279 -6.14 5.74 24.24
N ALA A 280 -5.29 6.54 24.87
CA ALA A 280 -4.96 7.92 24.47
C ALA A 280 -4.02 8.01 23.24
N ALA A 281 -4.42 7.41 22.13
CA ALA A 281 -3.51 6.98 21.07
C ALA A 281 -3.08 8.02 20.01
N ARG A 282 -3.14 9.34 20.29
CA ARG A 282 -2.87 10.42 19.30
C ARG A 282 -1.48 10.34 18.62
N CYS A 283 -0.54 9.66 19.25
CA CYS A 283 0.79 9.33 18.74
C CYS A 283 1.18 7.97 19.30
N THR A 284 1.91 7.15 18.53
CA THR A 284 2.38 5.82 18.92
C THR A 284 3.05 5.83 20.31
N VAL A 285 3.93 6.80 20.59
CA VAL A 285 4.65 6.90 21.88
C VAL A 285 3.71 7.12 23.09
N PHE A 286 2.62 7.88 22.90
CA PHE A 286 1.63 8.11 23.96
C PHE A 286 0.67 6.92 24.11
N ALA A 287 0.28 6.29 23.00
CA ALA A 287 -0.45 5.03 23.01
C ALA A 287 0.34 3.93 23.74
N GLU A 288 1.64 3.84 23.48
CA GLU A 288 2.55 2.87 24.08
C GLU A 288 2.66 3.04 25.60
N SER A 289 2.67 4.30 26.06
CA SER A 289 2.71 4.67 27.48
C SER A 289 1.38 4.35 28.18
N ASP A 290 0.25 4.72 27.57
CA ASP A 290 -1.07 4.47 28.14
C ASP A 290 -1.45 2.97 28.12
N LEU A 291 -0.97 2.20 27.13
CA LEU A 291 -1.10 0.74 27.10
C LEU A 291 -0.43 0.08 28.31
N VAL A 292 0.80 0.50 28.65
CA VAL A 292 1.50 -0.02 29.85
C VAL A 292 0.71 0.33 31.11
N HIS A 293 0.14 1.55 31.17
CA HIS A 293 -0.73 1.94 32.27
C HIS A 293 -2.00 1.07 32.34
N LYS A 294 -2.66 0.75 31.21
CA LYS A 294 -3.83 -0.15 31.19
C LYS A 294 -3.50 -1.55 31.73
N ILE A 295 -2.35 -2.11 31.34
CA ILE A 295 -1.86 -3.41 31.86
C ILE A 295 -1.65 -3.31 33.38
N GLN A 296 -0.96 -2.27 33.85
CA GLN A 296 -0.63 -2.09 35.28
C GLN A 296 -1.87 -1.94 36.17
N VAL A 297 -2.97 -1.36 35.67
CA VAL A 297 -4.24 -1.25 36.41
C VAL A 297 -5.21 -2.40 36.16
N GLY A 298 -4.78 -3.45 35.45
CA GLY A 298 -5.52 -4.72 35.33
C GLY A 298 -6.63 -4.75 34.28
N TYR A 299 -6.51 -4.01 33.16
CA TYR A 299 -7.40 -4.24 32.02
C TYR A 299 -7.17 -5.61 31.38
N ALA A 300 -8.24 -6.23 30.87
CA ALA A 300 -8.17 -7.47 30.11
C ALA A 300 -7.43 -7.28 28.77
N ARG A 301 -6.82 -8.35 28.24
CA ARG A 301 -5.97 -8.29 27.04
C ARG A 301 -6.79 -7.91 25.81
N GLU A 302 -7.97 -8.51 25.69
CA GLU A 302 -9.00 -8.26 24.70
C GLU A 302 -9.51 -6.81 24.74
N ASP A 303 -9.77 -6.26 25.93
CA ASP A 303 -10.22 -4.87 26.08
C ASP A 303 -9.12 -3.88 25.63
N ILE A 304 -7.85 -4.16 25.94
CA ILE A 304 -6.71 -3.35 25.44
C ILE A 304 -6.63 -3.43 23.91
N ILE A 305 -6.71 -4.63 23.34
CA ILE A 305 -6.56 -4.87 21.90
C ILE A 305 -7.73 -4.27 21.10
N ALA A 306 -8.95 -4.34 21.59
CA ALA A 306 -10.09 -3.61 21.02
C ALA A 306 -9.91 -2.08 21.12
N GLY A 307 -9.35 -1.58 22.22
CA GLY A 307 -8.95 -0.19 22.36
C GLY A 307 -7.90 0.27 21.33
N LEU A 308 -6.96 -0.61 20.96
CA LEU A 308 -5.98 -0.35 19.91
C LEU A 308 -6.57 -0.38 18.50
N CYS A 309 -7.51 -1.29 18.23
CA CYS A 309 -8.20 -1.32 16.93
C CYS A 309 -9.04 -0.05 16.74
N ARG A 310 -9.75 0.38 17.79
CA ARG A 310 -10.47 1.67 17.82
C ARG A 310 -9.56 2.88 17.69
N ALA A 311 -8.37 2.83 18.29
CA ALA A 311 -7.35 3.86 18.12
C ALA A 311 -6.94 4.05 16.64
N VAL A 312 -6.75 2.96 15.87
CA VAL A 312 -6.42 3.06 14.44
C VAL A 312 -7.53 3.75 13.65
N ALA A 313 -8.77 3.30 13.78
CA ALA A 313 -9.91 3.88 13.06
C ALA A 313 -10.10 5.37 13.42
N THR A 314 -10.13 5.69 14.72
CA THR A 314 -10.27 7.09 15.18
C THR A 314 -9.10 7.98 14.76
N ASN A 315 -7.85 7.50 14.80
CA ASN A 315 -6.70 8.25 14.30
C ASN A 315 -6.76 8.47 12.79
N TYR A 316 -7.19 7.47 12.01
CA TYR A 316 -7.39 7.61 10.57
C TYR A 316 -8.43 8.69 10.26
N LEU A 317 -9.60 8.64 10.89
CA LEU A 317 -10.70 9.58 10.65
C LEU A 317 -10.32 11.02 11.06
N ASN A 318 -9.64 11.19 12.20
CA ASN A 318 -9.21 12.50 12.69
C ASN A 318 -8.05 13.15 11.89
N ASN A 319 -7.31 12.39 11.08
CA ASN A 319 -6.16 12.89 10.32
C ASN A 319 -6.36 12.81 8.80
N VAL A 320 -6.69 11.63 8.26
CA VAL A 320 -6.80 11.36 6.82
C VAL A 320 -8.23 11.64 6.33
N GLY A 321 -9.25 11.18 7.06
CA GLY A 321 -10.65 11.47 6.76
C GLY A 321 -11.08 12.92 7.06
N LYS A 322 -10.21 13.72 7.67
CA LYS A 322 -10.55 15.06 8.19
C LYS A 322 -10.96 16.01 7.06
N GLY A 323 -12.21 16.46 7.12
CA GLY A 323 -12.80 17.38 6.13
C GLY A 323 -13.22 16.72 4.82
N LYS A 324 -13.14 15.38 4.71
CA LYS A 324 -13.70 14.60 3.61
C LYS A 324 -15.16 14.25 3.91
N GLN A 325 -15.97 14.07 2.88
CA GLN A 325 -17.28 13.44 3.02
C GLN A 325 -17.11 11.93 2.79
N ILE A 326 -17.28 11.15 3.87
CA ILE A 326 -17.34 9.69 3.81
C ILE A 326 -18.77 9.31 3.48
N VAL A 327 -18.95 8.59 2.39
CA VAL A 327 -20.26 8.25 1.79
C VAL A 327 -20.23 6.78 1.38
N ALA A 328 -21.32 6.07 1.65
CA ALA A 328 -21.50 4.67 1.27
C ALA A 328 -21.82 4.49 -0.23
N PRO A 329 -21.42 3.37 -0.87
CA PRO A 329 -20.65 2.26 -0.32
C PRO A 329 -19.22 2.65 0.06
N VAL A 330 -18.77 2.14 1.21
CA VAL A 330 -17.41 2.31 1.73
C VAL A 330 -16.65 0.99 1.56
N VAL A 331 -15.50 1.02 0.89
CA VAL A 331 -14.60 -0.14 0.78
C VAL A 331 -13.33 0.12 1.59
N PHE A 332 -12.93 -0.83 2.45
CA PHE A 332 -11.69 -0.79 3.21
C PHE A 332 -10.69 -1.85 2.70
N GLN A 333 -9.49 -1.37 2.37
CA GLN A 333 -8.44 -2.10 1.67
C GLN A 333 -7.04 -1.81 2.27
N GLY A 334 -6.00 -2.38 1.68
CA GLY A 334 -4.65 -2.38 2.25
C GLY A 334 -4.46 -3.53 3.25
N GLY A 335 -3.30 -3.59 3.89
CA GLY A 335 -2.95 -4.70 4.80
C GLY A 335 -3.83 -4.76 6.05
N VAL A 336 -4.18 -3.61 6.61
CA VAL A 336 -4.94 -3.54 7.87
C VAL A 336 -6.42 -3.91 7.71
N SER A 337 -6.96 -3.95 6.48
CA SER A 337 -8.33 -4.42 6.26
C SER A 337 -8.53 -5.90 6.60
N LYS A 338 -7.45 -6.66 6.82
CA LYS A 338 -7.50 -8.04 7.32
C LYS A 338 -7.69 -8.14 8.84
N ASN A 339 -7.52 -7.06 9.58
CA ASN A 339 -7.82 -7.03 11.00
C ASN A 339 -9.31 -6.73 11.21
N VAL A 340 -10.12 -7.77 11.45
CA VAL A 340 -11.57 -7.66 11.66
C VAL A 340 -11.96 -6.74 12.83
N GLY A 341 -11.10 -6.59 13.83
CA GLY A 341 -11.29 -5.62 14.93
C GLY A 341 -11.18 -4.17 14.47
N VAL A 342 -10.33 -3.87 13.48
CA VAL A 342 -10.24 -2.53 12.86
C VAL A 342 -11.37 -2.30 11.87
N VAL A 343 -11.82 -3.33 11.14
CA VAL A 343 -13.04 -3.25 10.30
C VAL A 343 -14.23 -2.87 11.18
N ARG A 344 -14.45 -3.62 12.27
CA ARG A 344 -15.49 -3.34 13.26
C ARG A 344 -15.38 -1.93 13.85
N ALA A 345 -14.16 -1.49 14.18
CA ALA A 345 -13.93 -0.14 14.68
C ALA A 345 -14.28 0.97 13.65
N PHE A 346 -14.14 0.72 12.35
CA PHE A 346 -14.64 1.64 11.33
C PHE A 346 -16.17 1.62 11.24
N GLU A 347 -16.83 0.47 11.30
CA GLU A 347 -18.30 0.37 11.35
C GLU A 347 -18.86 1.16 12.56
N ASP A 348 -18.28 0.98 13.74
CA ASP A 348 -18.72 1.64 14.99
C ASP A 348 -18.48 3.15 15.00
N GLU A 349 -17.41 3.66 14.36
CA GLU A 349 -17.11 5.09 14.29
C GLU A 349 -17.81 5.80 13.11
N LEU A 350 -18.15 5.09 12.03
CA LEU A 350 -18.86 5.64 10.87
C LEU A 350 -20.38 5.48 10.94
N GLY A 351 -20.88 4.50 11.71
CA GLY A 351 -22.30 4.18 11.78
C GLY A 351 -22.87 3.57 10.50
N MET A 352 -22.02 2.93 9.68
CA MET A 352 -22.39 2.30 8.40
C MET A 352 -21.47 1.10 8.10
N ASP A 353 -21.96 0.17 7.29
CA ASP A 353 -21.23 -1.04 6.90
C ASP A 353 -19.97 -0.71 6.07
N VAL A 354 -18.91 -1.50 6.23
CA VAL A 354 -17.61 -1.31 5.56
C VAL A 354 -17.22 -2.58 4.82
N LEU A 355 -17.23 -2.52 3.49
CA LEU A 355 -16.93 -3.66 2.61
C LEU A 355 -15.42 -3.96 2.60
N VAL A 356 -15.04 -5.24 2.63
CA VAL A 356 -13.63 -5.68 2.56
C VAL A 356 -13.47 -6.83 1.58
N ASP A 357 -12.70 -6.60 0.51
CA ASP A 357 -12.41 -7.62 -0.50
C ASP A 357 -11.42 -8.69 -0.03
N ALA A 358 -11.61 -9.92 -0.48
CA ALA A 358 -10.69 -11.05 -0.23
C ALA A 358 -9.24 -10.71 -0.65
N ASP A 359 -9.05 -10.17 -1.86
CA ASP A 359 -7.75 -9.71 -2.36
C ASP A 359 -7.52 -8.19 -2.16
N GLY A 360 -8.29 -7.50 -1.32
CA GLY A 360 -8.22 -6.03 -1.14
C GLY A 360 -6.86 -5.47 -0.67
N HIS A 361 -6.01 -6.31 -0.08
CA HIS A 361 -4.62 -5.99 0.25
C HIS A 361 -3.68 -5.88 -0.98
N LEU A 362 -4.14 -6.32 -2.16
CA LEU A 362 -3.43 -6.33 -3.45
C LEU A 362 -3.99 -5.30 -4.44
N MET A 363 -4.99 -4.50 -4.06
CA MET A 363 -5.82 -3.71 -4.98
C MET A 363 -5.03 -2.72 -5.85
N GLY A 364 -3.93 -2.15 -5.34
CA GLY A 364 -3.03 -1.30 -6.13
C GLY A 364 -2.34 -2.06 -7.26
N ALA A 365 -1.87 -3.29 -6.99
CA ALA A 365 -1.31 -4.16 -8.02
C ALA A 365 -2.38 -4.60 -9.03
N PHE A 366 -3.58 -4.94 -8.56
CA PHE A 366 -4.72 -5.30 -9.42
C PHE A 366 -5.14 -4.17 -10.36
N GLY A 367 -5.38 -2.96 -9.83
CA GLY A 367 -5.78 -1.83 -10.66
C GLY A 367 -4.72 -1.34 -11.64
N VAL A 368 -3.42 -1.50 -11.33
CA VAL A 368 -2.37 -1.21 -12.33
C VAL A 368 -2.21 -2.34 -13.37
N ALA A 369 -2.56 -3.59 -13.03
CA ALA A 369 -2.69 -4.67 -14.01
C ALA A 369 -3.87 -4.43 -14.98
N LEU A 370 -5.02 -3.95 -14.48
CA LEU A 370 -6.16 -3.54 -15.32
C LEU A 370 -5.75 -2.44 -16.32
N LEU A 371 -5.07 -1.39 -15.85
CA LEU A 371 -4.58 -0.31 -16.71
C LEU A 371 -3.53 -0.79 -17.73
N ALA A 372 -2.66 -1.74 -17.36
CA ALA A 372 -1.75 -2.39 -18.31
C ALA A 372 -2.51 -3.21 -19.37
N ALA A 373 -3.62 -3.84 -18.99
CA ALA A 373 -4.49 -4.60 -19.88
C ALA A 373 -5.34 -3.73 -20.82
N GLU A 374 -5.57 -2.46 -20.48
CA GLU A 374 -6.16 -1.44 -21.36
C GLU A 374 -5.12 -0.82 -22.32
N ALA A 375 -3.88 -0.64 -21.86
CA ALA A 375 -2.79 -0.07 -22.65
C ALA A 375 -2.16 -1.07 -23.64
N ALA A 376 -2.37 -2.37 -23.46
CA ALA A 376 -1.83 -3.41 -24.32
C ALA A 376 -2.40 -3.33 -25.75
N PRO A 377 -1.58 -3.43 -26.81
CA PRO A 377 -2.07 -3.50 -28.18
C PRO A 377 -3.03 -4.68 -28.37
N ALA A 378 -4.24 -4.37 -28.87
CA ALA A 378 -5.28 -5.35 -29.15
C ALA A 378 -4.70 -6.51 -29.99
N ALA A 379 -4.91 -7.75 -29.53
CA ALA A 379 -4.33 -8.92 -30.18
C ALA A 379 -4.79 -9.00 -31.65
N THR A 380 -3.82 -8.92 -32.57
CA THR A 380 -4.05 -9.03 -34.02
C THR A 380 -4.48 -10.45 -34.35
N ARG A 381 -5.77 -10.76 -34.18
CA ARG A 381 -6.36 -12.04 -34.62
C ARG A 381 -6.00 -12.23 -36.09
N GLY A 382 -5.23 -13.28 -36.36
CA GLY A 382 -4.64 -13.52 -37.68
C GLY A 382 -5.71 -13.48 -38.77
N ALA A 383 -5.42 -12.77 -39.87
CA ALA A 383 -6.39 -12.51 -40.92
C ALA A 383 -6.78 -13.81 -41.66
N GLY A 384 -7.83 -14.49 -41.16
CA GLY A 384 -8.43 -15.63 -41.82
C GLY A 384 -8.95 -15.25 -43.20
N VAL A 385 -8.42 -15.91 -44.24
CA VAL A 385 -8.74 -15.59 -45.63
C VAL A 385 -10.18 -16.00 -45.97
N GLY A 386 -11.03 -15.04 -46.33
CA GLY A 386 -12.33 -15.34 -46.93
C GLY A 386 -13.27 -14.14 -47.08
N GLY A 387 -13.94 -14.04 -48.24
CA GLY A 387 -15.14 -13.21 -48.42
C GLY A 387 -14.90 -11.82 -49.04
N ALA A 388 -14.70 -11.76 -50.35
CA ALA A 388 -14.90 -10.52 -51.09
C ALA A 388 -16.40 -10.25 -51.26
N CYS A 389 -16.90 -9.13 -50.71
CA CYS A 389 -18.18 -8.54 -51.13
C CYS A 389 -18.02 -7.01 -51.24
N GLY A 390 -18.36 -6.46 -52.40
CA GLY A 390 -18.37 -5.02 -52.63
C GLY A 390 -19.77 -4.45 -52.47
N ALA A 391 -19.89 -3.31 -51.78
CA ALA A 391 -21.09 -2.50 -51.76
C ALA A 391 -20.71 -1.02 -51.85
N THR A 392 -21.36 -0.28 -52.75
CA THR A 392 -21.05 1.13 -53.06
C THR A 392 -21.95 2.09 -52.30
N ALA A 393 -21.35 3.19 -51.80
CA ALA A 393 -21.94 4.50 -51.54
C ALA A 393 -23.24 4.59 -50.71
N GLY A 394 -23.17 5.30 -49.58
CA GLY A 394 -24.33 5.74 -48.80
C GLY A 394 -24.03 7.02 -48.01
N THR A 395 -24.36 8.18 -48.56
CA THR A 395 -24.23 9.48 -47.87
C THR A 395 -25.43 9.74 -46.97
N GLY A 396 -25.22 9.92 -45.67
CA GLY A 396 -26.25 10.34 -44.72
C GLY A 396 -25.62 10.90 -43.44
N ALA A 397 -26.06 12.08 -43.00
CA ALA A 397 -25.56 12.74 -41.80
C ALA A 397 -26.44 12.41 -40.57
N GLY A 398 -25.81 12.25 -39.40
CA GLY A 398 -26.49 11.98 -38.13
C GLY A 398 -25.61 12.39 -36.94
N SER A 399 -25.95 13.52 -36.31
CA SER A 399 -25.13 14.22 -35.33
C SER A 399 -25.02 13.55 -33.95
N ALA A 400 -23.81 13.52 -33.38
CA ALA A 400 -23.58 13.68 -31.95
C ALA A 400 -22.13 14.18 -31.70
N SER A 401 -21.97 15.42 -31.23
CA SER A 401 -20.65 16.03 -31.00
C SER A 401 -20.28 16.05 -29.52
N ALA A 402 -19.36 15.18 -29.09
CA ALA A 402 -18.63 15.33 -27.84
C ALA A 402 -17.33 16.12 -28.11
N ALA A 403 -17.06 17.17 -27.32
CA ALA A 403 -15.92 18.05 -27.56
C ALA A 403 -14.60 17.40 -27.13
N GLY A 404 -13.66 17.24 -28.08
CA GLY A 404 -12.35 16.66 -27.82
C GLY A 404 -11.38 17.65 -27.16
N GLY A 405 -11.13 17.48 -25.86
CA GLY A 405 -9.97 18.09 -25.19
C GLY A 405 -8.72 17.26 -25.45
N THR A 406 -7.81 17.75 -26.30
CA THR A 406 -6.59 17.02 -26.69
C THR A 406 -5.55 17.00 -25.57
N ALA A 407 -5.68 16.05 -24.64
CA ALA A 407 -4.62 15.72 -23.69
C ALA A 407 -3.42 15.14 -24.47
N ALA A 408 -2.31 15.88 -24.53
CA ALA A 408 -1.14 15.50 -25.31
C ALA A 408 -0.52 14.20 -24.77
N ALA A 409 -0.58 13.13 -25.56
CA ALA A 409 -0.03 11.81 -25.23
C ALA A 409 1.50 11.86 -25.19
N GLY A 410 2.06 12.25 -24.04
CA GLY A 410 3.49 12.16 -23.75
C GLY A 410 3.91 10.73 -23.49
N GLY A 411 3.89 9.89 -24.53
CA GLY A 411 4.37 8.52 -24.47
C GLY A 411 5.85 8.47 -24.13
N VAL A 412 6.18 7.77 -23.05
CA VAL A 412 7.48 7.08 -22.94
C VAL A 412 7.54 6.05 -24.06
N SER A 413 8.72 5.74 -24.60
CA SER A 413 8.86 4.69 -25.60
C SER A 413 8.47 3.33 -25.01
N ALA A 414 7.22 2.92 -25.23
CA ALA A 414 6.79 1.55 -24.98
C ALA A 414 7.67 0.58 -25.78
N ASN A 415 7.75 -0.68 -25.33
CA ASN A 415 8.46 -1.70 -26.09
C ASN A 415 7.65 -1.98 -27.37
N ALA A 416 8.10 -1.41 -28.50
CA ALA A 416 7.34 -1.40 -29.76
C ALA A 416 7.42 -2.74 -30.51
N GLY A 417 8.30 -3.65 -30.07
CA GLY A 417 8.23 -5.07 -30.41
C GLY A 417 7.33 -5.81 -29.44
N GLY A 418 6.36 -6.57 -29.96
CA GLY A 418 5.42 -7.38 -29.17
C GLY A 418 6.01 -8.66 -28.58
N GLU A 419 7.25 -8.60 -28.09
CA GLU A 419 7.92 -9.69 -27.37
C GLU A 419 7.17 -9.95 -26.04
N PRO A 420 6.98 -11.22 -25.62
CA PRO A 420 6.45 -11.54 -24.30
C PRO A 420 7.33 -10.97 -23.18
N PHE A 421 6.73 -10.65 -22.03
CA PHE A 421 7.50 -10.34 -20.83
C PHE A 421 8.25 -11.58 -20.32
N ASP A 422 9.58 -11.47 -20.24
CA ASP A 422 10.45 -12.48 -19.64
C ASP A 422 10.52 -12.30 -18.11
N PHE A 423 10.19 -13.37 -17.39
CA PHE A 423 10.21 -13.43 -15.93
C PHE A 423 11.62 -13.38 -15.32
N ASP A 424 12.66 -13.67 -16.11
CA ASP A 424 14.04 -13.70 -15.64
C ASP A 424 14.85 -12.43 -16.02
N ALA A 425 14.28 -11.53 -16.84
CA ALA A 425 14.90 -10.27 -17.28
C ALA A 425 15.29 -9.29 -16.16
N LEU A 426 14.70 -9.40 -14.96
CA LEU A 426 15.02 -8.54 -13.82
C LEU A 426 16.35 -8.92 -13.12
N ARG A 427 16.94 -10.08 -13.45
CA ARG A 427 18.19 -10.58 -12.85
C ARG A 427 19.36 -9.63 -13.11
N ASP A 428 19.55 -9.27 -14.38
CA ASP A 428 20.73 -8.53 -14.86
C ASP A 428 20.51 -7.01 -14.94
N PHE A 429 19.52 -6.47 -14.20
CA PHE A 429 19.25 -5.04 -14.18
C PHE A 429 20.23 -4.30 -13.24
N GLU A 430 21.23 -3.64 -13.83
CA GLU A 430 22.15 -2.73 -13.15
C GLU A 430 21.67 -1.26 -13.17
N PHE A 431 21.96 -0.53 -12.09
CA PHE A 431 21.78 0.92 -11.98
C PHE A 431 22.77 1.51 -10.98
N ALA A 432 22.99 2.83 -11.06
CA ALA A 432 23.83 3.59 -10.13
C ALA A 432 23.01 4.69 -9.45
N THR A 433 23.10 4.79 -8.11
CA THR A 433 22.53 5.90 -7.34
C THR A 433 23.52 7.06 -7.20
N ARG A 434 23.02 8.29 -7.13
CA ARG A 434 23.80 9.48 -6.74
C ARG A 434 22.95 10.40 -5.88
N GLU A 435 23.57 10.98 -4.86
CA GLU A 435 22.98 11.99 -3.99
C GLU A 435 23.09 13.40 -4.62
N VAL A 436 22.08 14.24 -4.43
CA VAL A 436 22.05 15.65 -4.87
C VAL A 436 21.37 16.52 -3.81
N GLU A 437 22.08 17.49 -3.23
CA GLU A 437 21.50 18.45 -2.28
C GLU A 437 20.72 19.57 -3.02
N CYS A 438 19.44 19.74 -2.72
CA CYS A 438 18.57 20.71 -3.38
C CYS A 438 18.47 22.05 -2.62
N GLN A 439 19.39 22.97 -2.91
CA GLN A 439 19.49 24.31 -2.32
C GLN A 439 18.44 25.35 -2.83
N LYS A 440 17.33 24.89 -3.44
CA LYS A 440 16.29 25.77 -4.03
C LYS A 440 15.31 26.38 -3.01
N CYS A 441 15.44 26.00 -1.73
CA CYS A 441 14.75 26.57 -0.57
C CYS A 441 15.42 26.08 0.72
N ALA A 442 15.08 26.69 1.86
CA ALA A 442 15.64 26.37 3.18
C ALA A 442 15.38 24.93 3.70
N ASN A 443 14.73 24.05 2.92
CA ASN A 443 14.58 22.63 3.24
C ASN A 443 15.82 21.80 2.88
N HIS A 444 16.77 22.32 2.06
CA HIS A 444 18.03 21.67 1.68
C HIS A 444 17.92 20.16 1.41
N CYS A 445 16.93 19.78 0.59
CA CYS A 445 16.52 18.38 0.48
C CYS A 445 17.63 17.54 -0.16
N GLU A 446 18.11 16.53 0.56
CA GLU A 446 18.79 15.37 -0.03
C GLU A 446 17.87 14.71 -1.06
N ILE A 447 18.37 14.47 -2.27
CA ILE A 447 17.65 13.76 -3.33
C ILE A 447 18.53 12.62 -3.82
N ILE A 448 18.01 11.40 -3.74
CA ILE A 448 18.61 10.24 -4.39
C ILE A 448 18.11 10.20 -5.82
N CYS A 449 19.04 10.29 -6.76
CA CYS A 449 18.82 10.16 -8.20
C CYS A 449 19.30 8.78 -8.67
N VAL A 450 18.47 8.06 -9.43
CA VAL A 450 18.79 6.73 -9.95
C VAL A 450 19.10 6.79 -11.44
N TYR A 451 20.28 6.32 -11.83
CA TYR A 451 20.78 6.34 -13.19
C TYR A 451 20.94 4.95 -13.78
N ARG A 452 20.55 4.79 -15.05
CA ARG A 452 20.88 3.63 -15.89
C ARG A 452 21.37 4.16 -17.24
N ASP A 453 22.44 3.57 -17.78
CA ASP A 453 23.01 3.93 -19.09
C ASP A 453 23.31 5.45 -19.24
N GLY A 454 23.63 6.11 -18.12
CA GLY A 454 23.86 7.56 -18.02
C GLY A 454 22.59 8.44 -17.90
N ALA A 455 21.41 7.90 -18.21
CA ALA A 455 20.12 8.59 -18.07
C ALA A 455 19.52 8.40 -16.67
N ILE A 456 18.78 9.40 -16.17
CA ILE A 456 18.09 9.32 -14.87
C ILE A 456 16.68 8.74 -15.04
N ILE A 457 16.43 7.61 -14.36
CA ILE A 457 15.21 6.79 -14.44
C ILE A 457 14.24 7.00 -13.27
N ASP A 458 14.73 7.40 -12.10
CA ASP A 458 13.92 7.73 -10.92
C ASP A 458 14.63 8.76 -10.02
N SER A 459 13.87 9.42 -9.14
CA SER A 459 14.43 10.29 -8.10
C SER A 459 13.45 10.52 -6.94
N TRP A 460 13.94 10.49 -5.70
CA TRP A 460 13.12 10.75 -4.50
C TRP A 460 13.89 11.54 -3.42
N GLY A 461 13.14 12.17 -2.51
CA GLY A 461 13.66 12.96 -1.38
C GLY A 461 13.24 14.44 -1.39
N ASN A 462 12.77 14.95 -2.53
CA ASN A 462 12.34 16.34 -2.65
C ASN A 462 11.04 16.63 -1.87
N ARG A 463 11.08 17.57 -0.91
CA ARG A 463 9.89 18.01 -0.14
C ARG A 463 8.96 18.98 -0.87
N CYS A 464 9.28 19.39 -2.11
CA CYS A 464 8.46 20.28 -2.93
C CYS A 464 8.79 20.15 -4.43
N GLU A 465 7.90 20.66 -5.29
CA GLU A 465 8.03 20.59 -6.75
C GLU A 465 9.30 21.26 -7.29
N LYS A 466 9.79 22.33 -6.64
CA LYS A 466 11.05 22.99 -7.02
C LYS A 466 12.22 22.00 -7.02
N GLY A 467 12.22 21.06 -6.08
CA GLY A 467 13.22 20.01 -5.96
C GLY A 467 12.99 18.80 -6.87
N ALA A 468 11.90 18.71 -7.63
CA ALA A 468 11.69 17.58 -8.52
C ALA A 468 12.79 17.53 -9.60
N VAL A 469 13.49 16.39 -9.70
CA VAL A 469 14.41 16.11 -10.79
C VAL A 469 13.61 15.49 -11.94
N LYS A 470 13.90 15.90 -13.17
CA LYS A 470 13.19 15.42 -14.35
C LYS A 470 13.90 14.17 -14.86
N THR A 471 13.20 13.03 -14.84
CA THR A 471 13.59 11.84 -15.59
C THR A 471 13.63 12.16 -17.09
N ALA A 472 14.39 11.39 -17.85
CA ALA A 472 14.18 11.33 -19.29
C ALA A 472 12.75 10.87 -19.61
N ARG A 473 12.27 11.14 -20.83
CA ARG A 473 11.01 10.63 -21.38
C ARG A 473 11.31 9.54 -22.39
#